data_AF-A0A944K557-F1
#
_entry.id   AF-A0A944K557-F1
#
_cell.length_a   1.000
_cell.length_b   1.000
_cell.length_c   1.000
_cell.angle_alpha   90.00
_cell.angle_beta   90.00
_cell.angle_gamma   90.00
#
_symmetry.space_group_name_H-M   'P 1'
#
loop_
_entity.id
_entity.type
_entity.pdbx_description
1 polymer ?
#
loop_
_entity_poly.entity_id
_entity_poly.type
_entity_poly.pdbx_seq_one_letter_code
_entity_poly.pdbx_strand_id
1 'polypeptide(L)'
;MDQSAAEVTALVADKAMAQRLLGWLVPDGDPLVALSASEVERFCWYELPRKWHADTPEQQRAVAVLADLLTGVGRVRSAAVCTSATTAQVLAAWQRSEKAGFAAYRKAAAASPTTPPDVPELSWGQVMGIQEALARANLERRLEQALDEGELEPDARAFPAARRRLVQHWLTTAQPVFEGRAPLEAVRRERRELWAAAPPTERRGLLAGVLPALEESAAAPVDTAEPLRWLLEQIGDGVTLTQAGYLPRELVAAAFARYPHWYPIGKGPRSEADLFQLAGLHELARTHRLVTKRHRTLKLSAAGRAQLADHQLRQHTAALAWLGTTAAERQVAESALCALWAEPRPREELRDAVHPVLAAGFSHGDGTAMEEKDTERLLWRFWHTGRELGYLDERERSIDAPISLSATGRPAALAALRLLAEGPRDHI
;
A
#
# COMPACT_ATOMS: atom_id res chain seq x y z
N MET A 1 17.49 -18.59 -33.56
CA MET A 1 17.43 -18.02 -34.92
C MET A 1 17.50 -16.52 -34.73
N ASP A 2 18.69 -15.96 -34.88
CA ASP A 2 18.97 -14.55 -34.61
C ASP A 2 18.76 -13.78 -35.93
N GLN A 3 17.53 -13.37 -36.19
CA GLN A 3 17.21 -12.58 -37.39
C GLN A 3 17.59 -11.13 -37.13
N SER A 4 18.56 -10.62 -37.89
CA SER A 4 19.06 -9.26 -37.70
C SER A 4 17.98 -8.23 -38.04
N ALA A 5 18.01 -7.05 -37.40
CA ALA A 5 17.07 -5.96 -37.64
C ALA A 5 16.96 -5.54 -39.13
N ALA A 6 18.02 -5.77 -39.92
CA ALA A 6 18.05 -5.52 -41.36
C ALA A 6 17.16 -6.49 -42.16
N GLU A 7 17.05 -7.75 -41.74
CA GLU A 7 16.22 -8.77 -42.40
C GLU A 7 14.73 -8.51 -42.16
N VAL A 8 14.35 -8.14 -40.94
CA VAL A 8 12.97 -7.81 -40.58
C VAL A 8 12.49 -6.53 -41.28
N THR A 9 13.36 -5.52 -41.39
CA THR A 9 13.04 -4.27 -42.11
C THR A 9 12.78 -4.51 -43.60
N ALA A 10 13.39 -5.54 -44.20
CA ALA A 10 13.15 -5.88 -45.60
C ALA A 10 11.73 -6.41 -45.87
N LEU A 11 11.05 -6.91 -44.84
CA LEU A 11 9.70 -7.47 -44.91
C LEU A 11 8.58 -6.43 -44.77
N VAL A 12 8.91 -5.19 -44.39
CA VAL A 12 7.93 -4.12 -44.15
C VAL A 12 7.94 -3.11 -45.29
N ALA A 13 6.75 -2.67 -45.71
CA ALA A 13 6.58 -1.76 -46.84
C ALA A 13 7.17 -0.37 -46.56
N ASP A 14 6.98 0.17 -45.35
CA ASP A 14 7.48 1.49 -44.94
C ASP A 14 8.82 1.36 -44.19
N LYS A 15 9.90 1.24 -44.96
CA LYS A 15 11.26 1.07 -44.43
C LYS A 15 11.75 2.27 -43.62
N ALA A 16 11.32 3.48 -43.97
CA ALA A 16 11.74 4.70 -43.27
C ALA A 16 11.12 4.77 -41.87
N MET A 17 9.81 4.47 -41.76
CA MET A 17 9.14 4.38 -40.46
C MET A 17 9.72 3.24 -39.62
N ALA A 18 10.00 2.09 -40.23
CA ALA A 18 10.59 0.94 -39.53
C ALA A 18 11.95 1.29 -38.91
N GLN A 19 12.85 1.96 -39.66
CA GLN A 19 14.14 2.42 -39.13
C GLN A 19 13.98 3.39 -37.97
N ARG A 20 13.02 4.32 -38.05
CA ARG A 20 12.76 5.28 -36.97
C ARG A 20 12.20 4.61 -35.71
N LEU A 21 11.34 3.62 -35.86
CA LEU A 21 10.84 2.80 -34.75
C LEU A 21 11.96 2.04 -34.06
N LEU A 22 12.81 1.36 -34.84
CA LEU A 22 13.94 0.60 -34.31
C LEU A 22 14.93 1.50 -33.58
N GLY A 23 15.27 2.65 -34.15
CA GLY A 23 16.15 3.62 -33.49
C GLY A 23 15.59 4.21 -32.20
N TRP A 24 14.27 4.18 -31.99
CA TRP A 24 13.62 4.61 -30.74
C TRP A 24 13.52 3.48 -29.72
N LEU A 25 13.08 2.30 -30.14
CA LEU A 25 12.72 1.18 -29.26
C LEU A 25 13.92 0.33 -28.85
N VAL A 26 14.91 0.19 -29.74
CA VAL A 26 16.12 -0.60 -29.54
C VAL A 26 17.35 0.21 -29.96
N PRO A 27 17.62 1.34 -29.29
CA PRO A 27 18.68 2.28 -29.69
C PRO A 27 20.08 1.64 -29.69
N ASP A 28 20.30 0.65 -28.81
CA ASP A 28 21.57 -0.09 -28.70
C ASP A 28 21.69 -1.23 -29.72
N GLY A 29 20.70 -1.39 -30.59
CA GLY A 29 20.68 -2.44 -31.64
C GLY A 29 20.23 -3.81 -31.13
N ASP A 30 19.63 -3.88 -29.94
CA ASP A 30 19.08 -5.12 -29.40
C ASP A 30 18.03 -5.73 -30.35
N PRO A 31 17.94 -7.07 -30.42
CA PRO A 31 16.92 -7.74 -31.21
C PRO A 31 15.51 -7.33 -30.77
N LEU A 32 14.61 -7.08 -31.72
CA LEU A 32 13.22 -6.69 -31.43
C LEU A 32 12.47 -7.75 -30.58
N VAL A 33 12.90 -9.02 -30.63
CA VAL A 33 12.36 -10.09 -29.78
C VAL A 33 12.63 -9.88 -28.28
N ALA A 34 13.64 -9.08 -27.92
CA ALA A 34 13.96 -8.74 -26.55
C ALA A 34 13.02 -7.68 -25.95
N LEU A 35 12.31 -6.92 -26.80
CA LEU A 35 11.34 -5.92 -26.37
C LEU A 35 10.18 -6.62 -25.67
N SER A 36 9.89 -6.25 -24.43
CA SER A 36 8.78 -6.81 -23.66
C SER A 36 7.42 -6.25 -24.11
N ALA A 37 6.34 -6.96 -23.81
CA ALA A 37 4.99 -6.47 -24.08
C ALA A 37 4.70 -5.14 -23.38
N SER A 38 5.20 -4.94 -22.15
CA SER A 38 4.98 -3.69 -21.41
C SER A 38 5.71 -2.50 -22.06
N GLU A 39 6.87 -2.71 -22.70
CA GLU A 39 7.56 -1.70 -23.48
C GLU A 39 6.80 -1.32 -24.75
N VAL A 40 6.23 -2.31 -25.46
CA VAL A 40 5.36 -2.06 -26.63
C VAL A 40 4.11 -1.27 -26.21
N GLU A 41 3.44 -1.69 -25.13
CA GLU A 41 2.27 -1.00 -24.58
C GLU A 41 2.58 0.44 -24.19
N ARG A 42 3.69 0.65 -23.46
CA ARG A 42 4.17 1.98 -23.08
C ARG A 42 4.47 2.86 -24.30
N PHE A 43 5.11 2.30 -25.33
CA PHE A 43 5.36 3.03 -26.57
C PHE A 43 4.04 3.45 -27.22
N CYS A 44 3.15 2.50 -27.51
CA CYS A 44 1.88 2.77 -28.19
C CYS A 44 0.98 3.74 -27.43
N TRP A 45 0.93 3.65 -26.10
CA TRP A 45 -0.07 4.36 -25.29
C TRP A 45 0.43 5.67 -24.68
N TYR A 46 1.75 5.87 -24.60
CA TYR A 46 2.34 7.05 -23.98
C TYR A 46 3.44 7.70 -24.82
N GLU A 47 4.49 6.97 -25.22
CA GLU A 47 5.65 7.61 -25.86
C GLU A 47 5.34 8.10 -27.27
N LEU A 48 4.63 7.30 -28.05
CA LEU A 48 4.18 7.65 -29.39
C LEU A 48 3.37 8.97 -29.39
N PRO A 49 2.26 9.10 -28.63
CA PRO A 49 1.46 10.31 -28.65
C PRO A 49 2.11 11.50 -27.92
N ARG A 50 3.01 11.27 -26.94
CA ARG A 50 3.49 12.35 -26.06
C ARG A 50 4.94 12.79 -26.29
N LYS A 51 5.80 11.90 -26.76
CA LYS A 51 7.25 12.13 -26.90
C LYS A 51 7.72 12.09 -28.35
N TRP A 52 7.02 11.36 -29.22
CA TRP A 52 7.46 11.12 -30.58
C TRP A 52 7.10 12.22 -31.58
N HIS A 53 6.39 13.26 -31.10
CA HIS A 53 6.01 14.47 -31.84
C HIS A 53 5.40 14.18 -33.22
N ALA A 54 4.57 13.14 -33.31
CA ALA A 54 3.93 12.69 -34.54
C ALA A 54 2.48 13.19 -34.64
N ASP A 55 2.02 13.53 -35.85
CA ASP A 55 0.60 13.83 -36.11
C ASP A 55 -0.27 12.56 -36.12
N THR A 56 -1.60 12.69 -36.13
CA THR A 56 -2.50 11.52 -36.05
C THR A 56 -2.26 10.50 -37.18
N PRO A 57 -2.15 10.91 -38.46
CA PRO A 57 -1.81 9.97 -39.53
C PRO A 57 -0.46 9.27 -39.32
N GLU A 58 0.55 9.98 -38.84
CA GLU A 58 1.87 9.40 -38.55
C GLU A 58 1.82 8.42 -37.37
N GLN A 59 1.07 8.73 -36.32
CA GLN A 59 0.84 7.80 -35.20
C GLN A 59 0.16 6.50 -35.67
N GLN A 60 -0.84 6.60 -36.55
CA GLN A 60 -1.51 5.43 -37.14
C GLN A 60 -0.57 4.60 -38.00
N ARG A 61 0.27 5.25 -38.83
CA ARG A 61 1.31 4.56 -39.61
C ARG A 61 2.32 3.86 -38.69
N ALA A 62 2.75 4.53 -37.62
CA ALA A 62 3.72 3.99 -36.67
C ALA A 62 3.26 2.69 -36.02
N VAL A 63 2.02 2.65 -35.50
CA VAL A 63 1.50 1.43 -34.86
C VAL A 63 1.28 0.30 -35.87
N ALA A 64 0.91 0.61 -37.12
CA ALA A 64 0.78 -0.42 -38.16
C ALA A 64 2.14 -1.03 -38.52
N VAL A 65 3.16 -0.20 -38.76
CA VAL A 65 4.52 -0.66 -39.07
C VAL A 65 5.12 -1.44 -37.89
N LEU A 66 4.88 -1.00 -36.65
CA LEU A 66 5.34 -1.72 -35.47
C LEU A 66 4.66 -3.11 -35.35
N ALA A 67 3.38 -3.20 -35.69
CA ALA A 67 2.67 -4.48 -35.71
C ALA A 67 3.28 -5.46 -36.72
N ASP A 68 3.63 -4.99 -37.92
CA ASP A 68 4.28 -5.80 -38.96
C ASP A 68 5.67 -6.27 -38.51
N LEU A 69 6.48 -5.39 -37.93
CA LEU A 69 7.80 -5.73 -37.40
C LEU A 69 7.71 -6.80 -36.31
N LEU A 70 6.80 -6.63 -35.34
CA LEU A 70 6.60 -7.59 -34.24
C LEU A 70 6.08 -8.93 -34.77
N THR A 71 5.18 -8.92 -35.75
CA THR A 71 4.70 -10.15 -36.41
C THR A 71 5.85 -10.88 -37.10
N GLY A 72 6.73 -10.15 -37.78
CA GLY A 72 7.90 -10.71 -38.47
C GLY A 72 8.87 -11.46 -37.54
N VAL A 73 8.99 -11.03 -36.28
CA VAL A 73 9.82 -11.71 -35.26
C VAL A 73 9.02 -12.69 -34.39
N GLY A 74 7.78 -13.03 -34.76
CA GLY A 74 6.95 -14.00 -34.05
C GLY A 74 6.29 -13.48 -32.77
N ARG A 75 6.35 -12.18 -32.49
CA ARG A 75 5.77 -11.52 -31.30
C ARG A 75 4.28 -11.19 -31.51
N VAL A 76 3.48 -12.22 -31.83
CA VAL A 76 2.09 -12.07 -32.30
C VAL A 76 1.19 -11.34 -31.30
N ARG A 77 1.29 -11.65 -30.00
CA ARG A 77 0.47 -10.97 -28.97
C ARG A 77 0.80 -9.48 -28.86
N SER A 78 2.08 -9.12 -28.92
CA SER A 78 2.51 -7.71 -28.87
C SER A 78 2.13 -6.96 -30.15
N ALA A 79 2.23 -7.60 -31.31
CA ALA A 79 1.73 -7.03 -32.56
C ALA A 79 0.23 -6.69 -32.46
N ALA A 80 -0.56 -7.59 -31.85
CA ALA A 80 -1.99 -7.38 -31.65
C ALA A 80 -2.31 -6.18 -30.75
N VAL A 81 -1.42 -5.82 -29.80
CA VAL A 81 -1.56 -4.59 -28.99
C VAL A 81 -1.57 -3.36 -29.89
N CYS A 82 -0.64 -3.26 -30.85
CA CYS A 82 -0.50 -2.12 -31.75
C CYS A 82 -1.78 -1.87 -32.57
N THR A 83 -2.47 -2.93 -33.00
CA THR A 83 -3.70 -2.85 -33.80
C THR A 83 -4.98 -2.94 -32.97
N SER A 84 -4.88 -2.97 -31.64
CA SER A 84 -6.04 -3.18 -30.77
C SER A 84 -6.99 -1.97 -30.71
N ALA A 85 -8.27 -2.24 -30.43
CA ALA A 85 -9.24 -1.20 -30.13
C ALA A 85 -8.82 -0.32 -28.94
N THR A 86 -8.12 -0.90 -27.95
CA THR A 86 -7.56 -0.18 -26.80
C THR A 86 -6.54 0.86 -27.25
N THR A 87 -5.57 0.50 -28.11
CA THR A 87 -4.58 1.45 -28.65
C THR A 87 -5.26 2.58 -29.42
N ALA A 88 -6.23 2.27 -30.28
CA ALA A 88 -6.99 3.29 -31.00
C ALA A 88 -7.73 4.25 -30.04
N GLN A 89 -8.36 3.74 -28.97
CA GLN A 89 -9.03 4.55 -27.96
C GLN A 89 -8.08 5.44 -27.17
N VAL A 90 -6.90 4.95 -26.80
CA VAL A 90 -5.89 5.73 -26.09
C VAL A 90 -5.36 6.86 -26.97
N LEU A 91 -4.98 6.57 -28.22
CA LEU A 91 -4.52 7.60 -29.16
C LEU A 91 -5.60 8.66 -29.40
N ALA A 92 -6.87 8.25 -29.59
CA ALA A 92 -7.98 9.20 -29.72
C ALA A 92 -8.22 10.04 -28.45
N ALA A 93 -7.92 9.50 -27.26
CA ALA A 93 -8.01 10.26 -26.01
C ALA A 93 -6.94 11.36 -25.92
N TRP A 94 -5.71 11.08 -26.35
CA TRP A 94 -4.64 12.08 -26.43
C TRP A 94 -5.00 13.25 -27.35
N GLN A 95 -5.71 12.99 -28.46
CA GLN A 95 -6.18 14.03 -29.37
C GLN A 95 -7.23 14.96 -28.74
N ARG A 96 -7.96 14.51 -27.71
CA ARG A 96 -8.95 15.34 -27.01
C ARG A 96 -8.32 16.25 -25.96
N SER A 97 -7.39 15.73 -25.17
CA SER A 97 -6.60 16.49 -24.19
C SER A 97 -5.54 15.60 -23.54
N GLU A 98 -4.48 16.20 -22.99
CA GLU A 98 -3.49 15.47 -22.19
C GLU A 98 -4.14 14.74 -21.00
N LYS A 99 -5.07 15.37 -20.29
CA LYS A 99 -5.79 14.75 -19.17
C LYS A 99 -6.55 13.50 -19.59
N ALA A 100 -7.24 13.55 -20.74
CA ALA A 100 -7.94 12.38 -21.28
C ALA A 100 -6.96 11.30 -21.72
N GLY A 101 -5.84 11.67 -22.36
CA GLY A 101 -4.76 10.76 -22.73
C GLY A 101 -4.18 10.00 -21.54
N PHE A 102 -3.76 10.72 -20.48
CA PHE A 102 -3.25 10.10 -19.25
C PHE A 102 -4.27 9.21 -18.55
N ALA A 103 -5.56 9.59 -18.56
CA ALA A 103 -6.62 8.77 -17.98
C ALA A 103 -6.82 7.47 -18.78
N ALA A 104 -6.84 7.55 -20.11
CA ALA A 104 -6.97 6.38 -20.98
C ALA A 104 -5.76 5.46 -20.90
N TYR A 105 -4.54 6.01 -20.92
CA TYR A 105 -3.31 5.27 -20.75
C TYR A 105 -3.27 4.50 -19.42
N ARG A 106 -3.51 5.17 -18.28
CA ARG A 106 -3.51 4.51 -16.96
C ARG A 106 -4.56 3.41 -16.88
N LYS A 107 -5.74 3.62 -17.48
CA LYS A 107 -6.79 2.60 -17.56
C LYS A 107 -6.36 1.39 -18.40
N ALA A 108 -5.74 1.62 -19.56
CA ALA A 108 -5.25 0.56 -20.43
C ALA A 108 -4.12 -0.24 -19.77
N ALA A 109 -3.13 0.44 -19.18
CA ALA A 109 -2.04 -0.18 -18.44
C ALA A 109 -2.56 -1.02 -17.26
N ALA A 110 -3.48 -0.49 -16.44
CA ALA A 110 -4.06 -1.26 -15.33
C ALA A 110 -4.85 -2.50 -15.78
N ALA A 111 -5.40 -2.49 -17.00
CA ALA A 111 -6.14 -3.60 -17.59
C ALA A 111 -5.26 -4.60 -18.34
N SER A 112 -3.98 -4.28 -18.56
CA SER A 112 -3.06 -5.14 -19.30
C SER A 112 -2.89 -6.49 -18.59
N PRO A 113 -2.89 -7.61 -19.34
CA PRO A 113 -2.70 -8.94 -18.77
C PRO A 113 -1.29 -9.13 -18.19
N THR A 114 -0.29 -8.40 -18.71
CA THR A 114 1.12 -8.46 -18.28
C THR A 114 1.44 -7.51 -17.14
N THR A 115 0.52 -6.59 -16.77
CA THR A 115 0.72 -5.73 -15.59
C THR A 115 0.59 -6.55 -14.30
N PRO A 116 1.62 -6.54 -13.42
CA PRO A 116 1.60 -7.19 -12.13
C PRO A 116 0.44 -6.69 -11.25
N PRO A 117 -0.50 -7.56 -10.82
CA PRO A 117 -1.46 -7.19 -9.79
C PRO A 117 -0.79 -7.07 -8.43
N ASP A 118 -1.42 -6.32 -7.52
CA ASP A 118 -1.10 -6.38 -6.10
C ASP A 118 -1.44 -7.77 -5.51
N VAL A 119 -0.65 -8.16 -4.52
CA VAL A 119 -0.85 -9.37 -3.71
C VAL A 119 -0.82 -9.01 -2.23
N PRO A 120 -1.36 -9.87 -1.33
CA PRO A 120 -1.40 -9.56 0.11
C PRO A 120 -0.05 -9.16 0.71
N GLU A 121 1.04 -9.70 0.19
CA GLU A 121 2.40 -9.46 0.66
C GLU A 121 3.02 -8.16 0.13
N LEU A 122 2.53 -7.66 -1.00
CA LEU A 122 3.12 -6.53 -1.73
C LEU A 122 2.07 -5.80 -2.60
N SER A 123 1.91 -4.51 -2.32
CA SER A 123 1.29 -3.54 -3.22
C SER A 123 2.36 -2.73 -3.93
N TRP A 124 2.21 -2.50 -5.23
CA TRP A 124 3.17 -1.75 -6.05
C TRP A 124 3.04 -0.23 -5.83
N GLY A 125 4.17 0.44 -5.61
CA GLY A 125 4.22 1.90 -5.50
C GLY A 125 4.13 2.61 -6.85
N GLN A 126 3.75 3.89 -6.85
CA GLN A 126 3.92 4.76 -8.03
C GLN A 126 5.37 5.21 -8.19
N VAL A 127 6.10 5.34 -7.08
CA VAL A 127 7.52 5.69 -7.04
C VAL A 127 8.32 4.49 -6.57
N MET A 128 9.02 3.83 -7.50
CA MET A 128 9.77 2.62 -7.21
C MET A 128 11.26 2.91 -7.00
N GLY A 129 11.88 2.18 -6.08
CA GLY A 129 13.33 2.06 -6.08
C GLY A 129 13.82 1.10 -7.18
N ILE A 130 15.12 0.84 -7.21
CA ILE A 130 15.77 0.00 -8.21
C ILE A 130 15.26 -1.44 -8.11
N GLN A 131 15.24 -2.01 -6.90
CA GLN A 131 14.81 -3.40 -6.66
C GLN A 131 13.33 -3.58 -6.97
N GLU A 132 12.48 -2.64 -6.57
CA GLU A 132 11.05 -2.71 -6.89
C GLU A 132 10.79 -2.59 -8.40
N ALA A 133 11.46 -1.65 -9.08
CA ALA A 133 11.35 -1.52 -10.53
C ALA A 133 11.87 -2.75 -11.27
N LEU A 134 13.00 -3.32 -10.81
CA LEU A 134 13.56 -4.57 -11.35
C LEU A 134 12.61 -5.74 -11.15
N ALA A 135 12.02 -5.88 -9.97
CA ALA A 135 11.04 -6.93 -9.67
C ALA A 135 9.82 -6.81 -10.58
N ARG A 136 9.27 -5.60 -10.71
CA ARG A 136 8.14 -5.32 -11.59
C ARG A 136 8.44 -5.67 -13.05
N ALA A 137 9.55 -5.21 -13.59
CA ALA A 137 9.93 -5.46 -14.99
C ALA A 137 10.14 -6.95 -15.29
N ASN A 138 10.77 -7.69 -14.37
CA ASN A 138 10.92 -9.15 -14.52
C ASN A 138 9.58 -9.88 -14.40
N LEU A 139 8.68 -9.40 -13.54
CA LEU A 139 7.36 -10.00 -13.41
C LEU A 139 6.48 -9.75 -14.64
N GLU A 140 6.57 -8.57 -15.25
CA GLU A 140 5.91 -8.24 -16.53
C GLU A 140 6.34 -9.25 -17.62
N ARG A 141 7.64 -9.52 -17.73
CA ARG A 141 8.17 -10.54 -18.66
C ARG A 141 7.73 -11.96 -18.30
N ARG A 142 7.70 -12.32 -17.01
CA ARG A 142 7.26 -13.66 -16.57
C ARG A 142 5.77 -13.88 -16.85
N LEU A 143 4.94 -12.84 -16.70
CA LEU A 143 3.52 -12.87 -17.03
C LEU A 143 3.31 -13.01 -18.53
N GLU A 144 4.09 -12.28 -19.33
CA GLU A 144 4.10 -12.44 -20.78
C GLU A 144 4.46 -13.87 -21.20
N GLN A 145 5.55 -14.42 -20.67
CA GLN A 145 5.94 -15.82 -20.91
C GLN A 145 4.81 -16.80 -20.54
N ALA A 146 4.16 -16.60 -19.39
CA ALA A 146 3.05 -17.46 -18.96
C ALA A 146 1.87 -17.45 -19.94
N LEU A 147 1.61 -16.31 -20.58
CA LEU A 147 0.56 -16.17 -21.59
C LEU A 147 0.94 -16.85 -22.90
N ASP A 148 2.22 -16.78 -23.28
CA ASP A 148 2.73 -17.42 -24.50
C ASP A 148 2.80 -18.94 -24.36
N GLU A 149 3.11 -19.45 -23.16
CA GLU A 149 3.15 -20.88 -22.84
C GLU A 149 1.75 -21.48 -22.56
N GLY A 150 0.71 -20.65 -22.47
CA GLY A 150 -0.66 -21.10 -22.14
C GLY A 150 -0.86 -21.46 -20.65
N GLU A 151 0.08 -21.13 -19.78
CA GLU A 151 -0.09 -21.25 -18.32
C GLU A 151 -1.17 -20.28 -17.80
N LEU A 152 -1.31 -19.12 -18.47
CA LEU A 152 -2.33 -18.13 -18.22
C LEU A 152 -3.22 -17.92 -19.45
N GLU A 153 -4.52 -18.01 -19.24
CA GLU A 153 -5.54 -17.82 -20.29
C GLU A 153 -6.34 -16.53 -20.02
N PRO A 154 -6.13 -15.42 -20.77
CA PRO A 154 -6.77 -14.12 -20.52
C PRO A 154 -8.30 -14.16 -20.44
N ASP A 155 -8.92 -14.99 -21.28
CA ASP A 155 -10.38 -15.07 -21.40
C ASP A 155 -11.01 -16.02 -20.36
N ALA A 156 -10.19 -16.73 -19.59
CA ALA A 156 -10.69 -17.63 -18.56
C ALA A 156 -11.24 -16.84 -17.36
N ARG A 157 -12.39 -17.26 -16.84
CA ARG A 157 -12.98 -16.69 -15.61
C ARG A 157 -12.02 -16.73 -14.42
N ALA A 158 -11.12 -17.72 -14.37
CA ALA A 158 -10.14 -17.90 -13.30
C ALA A 158 -8.88 -17.03 -13.47
N PHE A 159 -8.72 -16.32 -14.59
CA PHE A 159 -7.52 -15.57 -14.94
C PHE A 159 -7.04 -14.62 -13.83
N PRO A 160 -7.88 -13.77 -13.20
CA PRO A 160 -7.41 -12.86 -12.16
C PRO A 160 -6.82 -13.58 -10.95
N ALA A 161 -7.39 -14.73 -10.57
CA ALA A 161 -6.92 -15.54 -9.45
C ALA A 161 -5.64 -16.31 -9.81
N ALA A 162 -5.56 -16.87 -11.02
CA ALA A 162 -4.37 -17.55 -11.51
C ALA A 162 -3.17 -16.59 -11.61
N ARG A 163 -3.39 -15.39 -12.17
CA ARG A 163 -2.39 -14.33 -12.26
C ARG A 163 -1.86 -13.94 -10.89
N ARG A 164 -2.74 -13.67 -9.92
CA ARG A 164 -2.34 -13.35 -8.54
C ARG A 164 -1.51 -14.46 -7.88
N ARG A 165 -1.88 -15.73 -8.07
CA ARG A 165 -1.12 -16.87 -7.53
C ARG A 165 0.27 -16.96 -8.14
N LEU A 166 0.39 -16.75 -9.45
CA LEU A 166 1.68 -16.75 -10.15
C LEU A 166 2.58 -15.62 -9.62
N VAL A 167 2.04 -14.40 -9.49
CA VAL A 167 2.76 -13.26 -8.92
C VAL A 167 3.23 -13.55 -7.50
N GLN A 168 2.32 -14.02 -6.64
CA GLN A 168 2.63 -14.33 -5.23
C GLN A 168 3.73 -15.40 -5.13
N HIS A 169 3.63 -16.47 -5.92
CA HIS A 169 4.63 -17.52 -5.94
C HIS A 169 6.00 -17.00 -6.42
N TRP A 170 6.04 -16.23 -7.50
CA TRP A 170 7.29 -15.69 -8.03
C TRP A 170 7.98 -14.74 -7.04
N LEU A 171 7.21 -13.86 -6.37
CA LEU A 171 7.73 -12.90 -5.39
C LEU A 171 8.30 -13.56 -4.14
N THR A 172 7.77 -14.73 -3.76
CA THR A 172 8.16 -15.46 -2.54
C THR A 172 9.15 -16.59 -2.79
N THR A 173 9.50 -16.84 -4.06
CA THR A 173 10.46 -17.88 -4.44
C THR A 173 11.79 -17.25 -4.82
N ALA A 174 12.89 -17.91 -4.45
CA ALA A 174 14.25 -17.52 -4.82
C ALA A 174 14.39 -17.33 -6.33
N GLN A 175 14.91 -16.18 -6.75
CA GLN A 175 15.14 -15.86 -8.16
C GLN A 175 16.63 -15.61 -8.43
N PRO A 176 17.19 -16.12 -9.54
CA PRO A 176 18.59 -15.87 -9.90
C PRO A 176 18.96 -14.38 -10.04
N VAL A 177 18.04 -13.55 -10.55
CA VAL A 177 18.23 -12.10 -10.71
C VAL A 177 18.34 -11.35 -9.37
N PHE A 178 17.91 -11.99 -8.27
CA PHE A 178 18.05 -11.50 -6.90
C PHE A 178 19.04 -12.35 -6.09
N GLU A 179 20.08 -12.87 -6.74
CA GLU A 179 21.16 -13.65 -6.09
C GLU A 179 20.63 -14.89 -5.35
N GLY A 180 19.58 -15.52 -5.89
CA GLY A 180 18.94 -16.68 -5.25
C GLY A 180 18.08 -16.34 -4.02
N ARG A 181 17.73 -15.07 -3.83
CA ARG A 181 16.79 -14.61 -2.79
C ARG A 181 15.40 -14.34 -3.36
N ALA A 182 14.41 -14.27 -2.48
CA ALA A 182 13.05 -13.94 -2.87
C ALA A 182 12.96 -12.43 -3.25
N PRO A 183 12.38 -12.07 -4.40
CA PRO A 183 12.22 -10.68 -4.82
C PRO A 183 11.53 -9.81 -3.76
N LEU A 184 10.55 -10.37 -3.03
CA LEU A 184 9.84 -9.69 -1.96
C LEU A 184 10.78 -9.17 -0.86
N GLU A 185 11.82 -9.94 -0.51
CA GLU A 185 12.79 -9.53 0.51
C GLU A 185 13.65 -8.36 0.04
N ALA A 186 14.08 -8.39 -1.23
CA ALA A 186 14.84 -7.32 -1.85
C ALA A 186 14.03 -6.01 -1.90
N VAL A 187 12.75 -6.09 -2.31
CA VAL A 187 11.85 -4.94 -2.35
C VAL A 187 11.61 -4.38 -0.95
N ARG A 188 11.30 -5.23 0.04
CA ARG A 188 11.07 -4.79 1.42
C ARG A 188 12.32 -4.14 2.01
N ARG A 189 13.49 -4.72 1.78
CA ARG A 189 14.77 -4.15 2.24
C ARG A 189 15.00 -2.77 1.63
N GLU A 190 14.89 -2.64 0.31
CA GLU A 190 15.04 -1.36 -0.37
C GLU A 190 14.05 -0.31 0.16
N ARG A 191 12.77 -0.68 0.32
CA ARG A 191 11.75 0.23 0.85
C ARG A 191 12.11 0.70 2.26
N ARG A 192 12.56 -0.19 3.15
CA ARG A 192 13.02 0.18 4.49
C ARG A 192 14.21 1.13 4.44
N GLU A 193 15.19 0.88 3.58
CA GLU A 193 16.38 1.75 3.42
C GLU A 193 15.97 3.16 2.92
N LEU A 194 15.13 3.22 1.89
CA LEU A 194 14.60 4.48 1.36
C LEU A 194 13.71 5.21 2.37
N TRP A 195 12.88 4.46 3.10
CA TRP A 195 12.07 4.97 4.19
C TRP A 195 12.92 5.41 5.39
N ALA A 196 14.10 4.85 5.66
CA ALA A 196 14.96 5.35 6.73
C ALA A 196 15.70 6.64 6.31
N ALA A 197 16.03 6.75 5.02
CA ALA A 197 16.79 7.87 4.46
C ALA A 197 15.94 9.12 4.14
N ALA A 198 14.63 8.94 3.95
CA ALA A 198 13.74 10.02 3.51
C ALA A 198 13.72 11.23 4.48
N PRO A 199 13.47 12.45 3.96
CA PRO A 199 13.34 13.63 4.81
C PRO A 199 12.10 13.54 5.71
N PRO A 200 11.99 14.38 6.77
CA PRO A 200 13.00 15.34 7.25
C PRO A 200 14.19 14.66 7.97
N THR A 201 15.32 15.35 8.12
CA THR A 201 16.56 14.75 8.69
C THR A 201 16.43 14.51 10.20
N GLU A 202 15.61 15.33 10.85
CA GLU A 202 15.28 15.35 12.28
C GLU A 202 14.76 13.99 12.75
N ARG A 203 14.06 13.24 11.88
CA ARG A 203 13.50 11.93 12.26
C ARG A 203 14.54 10.81 12.34
N ARG A 204 15.72 10.96 11.72
CA ARG A 204 16.75 9.91 11.69
C ARG A 204 17.20 9.48 13.08
N GLY A 205 17.30 10.43 14.01
CA GLY A 205 17.66 10.14 15.39
C GLY A 205 16.64 9.24 16.10
N LEU A 206 15.34 9.46 15.86
CA LEU A 206 14.28 8.62 16.41
C LEU A 206 14.28 7.22 15.78
N LEU A 207 14.46 7.14 14.46
CA LEU A 207 14.46 5.87 13.73
C LEU A 207 15.60 4.94 14.16
N ALA A 208 16.77 5.49 14.51
CA ALA A 208 17.97 4.71 14.79
C ALA A 208 17.77 3.59 15.84
N GLY A 209 16.93 3.83 16.85
CA GLY A 209 16.64 2.85 17.90
C GLY A 209 15.77 1.66 17.46
N VAL A 210 14.96 1.80 16.41
CA VAL A 210 14.01 0.76 15.97
C VAL A 210 14.46 0.01 14.73
N LEU A 211 15.38 0.58 13.92
CA LEU A 211 15.87 -0.04 12.69
C LEU A 211 16.38 -1.49 12.88
N PRO A 212 17.19 -1.83 13.91
CA PRO A 212 17.62 -3.22 14.10
C PRO A 212 16.45 -4.19 14.31
N ALA A 213 15.42 -3.78 15.04
CA ALA A 213 14.23 -4.59 15.29
C ALA A 213 13.34 -4.76 14.04
N LEU A 214 13.40 -3.83 13.09
CA LEU A 214 12.72 -3.95 11.80
C LEU A 214 13.43 -4.92 10.86
N GLU A 215 14.75 -5.04 10.97
CA GLU A 215 15.58 -5.97 10.18
C GLU A 215 15.46 -7.42 10.65
N GLU A 216 15.21 -7.65 11.94
CA GLU A 216 14.97 -8.98 12.48
C GLU A 216 13.76 -9.66 11.82
N SER A 217 13.91 -10.94 11.47
CA SER A 217 12.83 -11.73 10.86
C SER A 217 11.61 -11.74 11.78
N ALA A 218 10.46 -11.32 11.22
CA ALA A 218 9.23 -11.20 11.98
C ALA A 218 8.80 -12.57 12.53
N ALA A 219 8.83 -12.75 13.85
CA ALA A 219 8.11 -13.83 14.49
C ALA A 219 6.62 -13.79 14.09
N ALA A 220 5.96 -14.95 14.10
CA ALA A 220 4.55 -15.04 13.78
C ALA A 220 3.73 -13.98 14.54
N PRO A 221 2.83 -13.25 13.86
CA PRO A 221 2.13 -12.12 14.48
C PRO A 221 1.33 -12.56 15.73
N VAL A 222 1.67 -12.02 16.89
CA VAL A 222 0.87 -12.18 18.12
C VAL A 222 -0.38 -11.34 18.00
N ASP A 223 -1.58 -11.88 18.24
CA ASP A 223 -2.84 -11.10 18.24
C ASP A 223 -2.77 -9.92 19.23
N THR A 224 -2.32 -8.76 18.77
CA THR A 224 -2.12 -7.58 19.61
C THR A 224 -3.41 -6.80 19.80
N ALA A 225 -4.33 -6.85 18.83
CA ALA A 225 -5.59 -6.11 18.83
C ALA A 225 -6.70 -6.83 19.62
N GLU A 226 -6.35 -7.40 20.78
CA GLU A 226 -7.25 -8.20 21.60
C GLU A 226 -8.51 -7.44 22.05
N PRO A 227 -8.44 -6.16 22.48
CA PRO A 227 -9.64 -5.42 22.86
C PRO A 227 -10.65 -5.29 21.72
N LEU A 228 -10.17 -5.11 20.49
CA LEU A 228 -11.02 -5.08 19.29
C LEU A 228 -11.63 -6.46 19.02
N ARG A 229 -10.84 -7.53 19.09
CA ARG A 229 -11.34 -8.91 18.96
C ARG A 229 -12.46 -9.18 19.98
N TRP A 230 -12.21 -8.87 21.24
CA TRP A 230 -13.16 -9.06 22.32
C TRP A 230 -14.47 -8.31 22.05
N LEU A 231 -14.42 -7.03 21.64
CA LEU A 231 -15.63 -6.27 21.32
C LEU A 231 -16.42 -6.92 20.18
N LEU A 232 -15.74 -7.34 19.11
CA LEU A 232 -16.38 -8.00 17.98
C LEU A 232 -17.04 -9.33 18.39
N GLU A 233 -16.39 -10.12 19.24
CA GLU A 233 -16.95 -11.35 19.82
C GLU A 233 -18.21 -11.06 20.66
N GLN A 234 -18.20 -10.01 21.49
CA GLN A 234 -19.36 -9.63 22.30
C GLN A 234 -20.53 -9.13 21.44
N ILE A 235 -20.26 -8.48 20.31
CA ILE A 235 -21.31 -8.04 19.38
C ILE A 235 -21.96 -9.25 18.67
N GLY A 236 -21.14 -10.19 18.20
CA GLY A 236 -21.57 -11.45 17.60
C GLY A 236 -22.75 -11.31 16.62
N ASP A 237 -23.82 -12.06 16.88
CA ASP A 237 -25.04 -12.07 16.08
C ASP A 237 -25.99 -10.90 16.35
N GLY A 238 -25.73 -10.13 17.40
CA GLY A 238 -26.33 -8.82 17.60
C GLY A 238 -26.47 -8.39 19.06
N VAL A 239 -26.21 -7.10 19.28
CA VAL A 239 -26.50 -6.41 20.56
C VAL A 239 -27.51 -5.29 20.33
N THR A 240 -28.40 -5.08 21.30
CA THR A 240 -29.38 -3.99 21.23
C THR A 240 -28.81 -2.74 21.86
N LEU A 241 -28.60 -1.71 21.04
CA LEU A 241 -28.15 -0.39 21.47
C LEU A 241 -29.22 0.30 22.33
N THR A 242 -28.74 1.16 23.23
CA THR A 242 -29.57 2.11 23.95
C THR A 242 -30.27 3.08 22.99
N GLN A 243 -31.25 3.84 23.48
CA GLN A 243 -31.95 4.82 22.64
C GLN A 243 -31.01 5.90 22.09
N ALA A 244 -29.98 6.27 22.85
CA ALA A 244 -28.96 7.22 22.44
C ALA A 244 -27.90 6.62 21.48
N GLY A 245 -28.00 5.32 21.17
CA GLY A 245 -27.05 4.64 20.27
C GLY A 245 -25.82 4.07 20.96
N TYR A 246 -25.72 4.17 22.28
CA TYR A 246 -24.64 3.54 23.05
C TYR A 246 -24.80 2.02 23.15
N LEU A 247 -23.69 1.33 23.40
CA LEU A 247 -23.63 -0.07 23.77
C LEU A 247 -24.46 -0.34 25.04
N PRO A 248 -25.10 -1.54 25.13
CA PRO A 248 -25.94 -1.88 26.27
C PRO A 248 -25.13 -1.95 27.57
N ARG A 249 -25.79 -1.64 28.70
CA ARG A 249 -25.16 -1.62 30.03
C ARG A 249 -24.50 -2.96 30.41
N GLU A 250 -25.06 -4.07 29.94
CA GLU A 250 -24.49 -5.41 30.12
C GLU A 250 -23.10 -5.54 29.48
N LEU A 251 -22.93 -5.03 28.26
CA LEU A 251 -21.65 -5.06 27.55
C LEU A 251 -20.65 -4.07 28.17
N VAL A 252 -21.11 -2.92 28.65
CA VAL A 252 -20.30 -1.97 29.43
C VAL A 252 -19.79 -2.61 30.73
N ALA A 253 -20.65 -3.35 31.43
CA ALA A 253 -20.26 -4.08 32.64
C ALA A 253 -19.28 -5.21 32.34
N ALA A 254 -19.48 -5.95 31.24
CA ALA A 254 -18.55 -6.99 30.79
C ALA A 254 -17.17 -6.40 30.43
N ALA A 255 -17.14 -5.25 29.75
CA ALA A 255 -15.90 -4.53 29.44
C ALA A 255 -15.18 -4.11 30.73
N PHE A 256 -15.90 -3.54 31.70
CA PHE A 256 -15.31 -3.14 32.98
C PHE A 256 -14.77 -4.33 33.79
N ALA A 257 -15.48 -5.47 33.79
CA ALA A 257 -15.01 -6.68 34.44
C ALA A 257 -13.73 -7.24 33.78
N ARG A 258 -13.63 -7.16 32.44
CA ARG A 258 -12.48 -7.63 31.67
C ARG A 258 -11.28 -6.69 31.74
N TYR A 259 -11.54 -5.38 31.71
CA TYR A 259 -10.55 -4.30 31.67
C TYR A 259 -10.79 -3.30 32.82
N PRO A 260 -10.61 -3.71 34.09
CA PRO A 260 -10.89 -2.84 35.24
C PRO A 260 -10.03 -1.57 35.26
N HIS A 261 -8.85 -1.62 34.64
CA HIS A 261 -7.94 -0.48 34.51
C HIS A 261 -8.46 0.62 33.56
N TRP A 262 -9.43 0.34 32.68
CA TRP A 262 -10.05 1.37 31.84
C TRP A 262 -10.86 2.39 32.64
N TYR A 263 -11.40 1.99 33.79
CA TYR A 263 -12.18 2.86 34.66
C TYR A 263 -11.80 2.68 36.13
N PRO A 264 -10.71 3.29 36.56
CA PRO A 264 -10.09 2.85 37.80
C PRO A 264 -10.55 3.72 39.00
N ILE A 265 -11.72 4.38 38.90
CA ILE A 265 -12.29 5.31 39.92
C ILE A 265 -13.73 4.88 40.27
N GLY A 266 -14.07 4.90 41.57
CA GLY A 266 -15.47 4.89 42.03
C GLY A 266 -16.21 3.55 41.89
N LYS A 267 -17.54 3.61 41.79
CA LYS A 267 -18.47 2.44 41.83
C LYS A 267 -18.68 1.76 40.46
N GLY A 268 -17.82 2.03 39.48
CA GLY A 268 -17.93 1.52 38.10
C GLY A 268 -18.69 2.43 37.13
N PRO A 269 -18.55 2.21 35.81
CA PRO A 269 -19.12 3.06 34.77
C PRO A 269 -20.65 2.98 34.72
N ARG A 270 -21.32 4.09 34.39
CA ARG A 270 -22.79 4.15 34.26
C ARG A 270 -23.25 3.87 32.83
N SER A 271 -22.41 4.20 31.85
CA SER A 271 -22.69 4.07 30.42
C SER A 271 -21.39 3.87 29.62
N GLU A 272 -21.51 3.61 28.32
CA GLU A 272 -20.36 3.57 27.40
C GLU A 272 -19.57 4.88 27.42
N ALA A 273 -20.23 6.04 27.59
CA ALA A 273 -19.56 7.33 27.64
C ALA A 273 -18.60 7.50 28.84
N ASP A 274 -18.75 6.67 29.88
CA ASP A 274 -17.81 6.64 31.00
C ASP A 274 -16.58 5.76 30.72
N LEU A 275 -16.67 4.85 29.73
CA LEU A 275 -15.59 3.98 29.27
C LEU A 275 -15.07 4.44 27.91
N PHE A 276 -14.24 5.49 27.91
CA PHE A 276 -13.71 6.09 26.67
C PHE A 276 -13.04 5.06 25.73
N GLN A 277 -12.31 4.10 26.29
CA GLN A 277 -11.66 3.03 25.52
C GLN A 277 -12.69 2.16 24.78
N LEU A 278 -13.80 1.83 25.44
CA LEU A 278 -14.88 1.05 24.82
C LEU A 278 -15.60 1.87 23.75
N ALA A 279 -15.86 3.15 24.02
CA ALA A 279 -16.47 4.06 23.04
C ALA A 279 -15.60 4.22 21.78
N GLY A 280 -14.29 4.35 21.96
CA GLY A 280 -13.33 4.44 20.86
C GLY A 280 -13.25 3.16 20.02
N LEU A 281 -13.20 1.99 20.66
CA LEU A 281 -13.26 0.70 19.96
C LEU A 281 -14.56 0.53 19.17
N HIS A 282 -15.69 0.97 19.72
CA HIS A 282 -16.97 0.94 19.03
C HIS A 282 -17.00 1.89 17.83
N GLU A 283 -16.45 3.09 17.96
CA GLU A 283 -16.32 4.01 16.83
C GLU A 283 -15.37 3.45 15.76
N LEU A 284 -14.21 2.91 16.13
CA LEU A 284 -13.29 2.24 15.22
C LEU A 284 -14.00 1.12 14.44
N ALA A 285 -14.76 0.26 15.13
CA ALA A 285 -15.53 -0.80 14.49
C ALA A 285 -16.56 -0.26 13.48
N ARG A 286 -17.15 0.91 13.74
CA ARG A 286 -18.09 1.58 12.83
C ARG A 286 -17.38 2.22 11.64
N THR A 287 -16.31 2.98 11.87
CA THR A 287 -15.50 3.64 10.82
C THR A 287 -14.98 2.62 9.82
N HIS A 288 -14.49 1.48 10.30
CA HIS A 288 -14.00 0.38 9.46
C HIS A 288 -15.10 -0.57 8.97
N ARG A 289 -16.39 -0.25 9.21
CA ARG A 289 -17.55 -1.04 8.77
C ARG A 289 -17.51 -2.51 9.21
N LEU A 290 -16.90 -2.79 10.35
CA LEU A 290 -16.84 -4.11 10.98
C LEU A 290 -18.20 -4.50 11.57
N VAL A 291 -19.00 -3.50 11.88
CA VAL A 291 -20.36 -3.65 12.39
C VAL A 291 -21.37 -2.99 11.46
N THR A 292 -22.61 -3.45 11.51
CA THR A 292 -23.73 -2.87 10.77
C THR A 292 -24.90 -2.68 11.72
N LYS A 293 -25.52 -1.50 11.65
CA LYS A 293 -26.68 -1.13 12.47
C LYS A 293 -27.95 -1.27 11.65
N ARG A 294 -28.93 -2.00 12.19
CA ARG A 294 -30.32 -2.03 11.68
C ARG A 294 -31.27 -1.69 12.83
N HIS A 295 -32.00 -0.60 12.71
CA HIS A 295 -32.77 0.01 13.82
C HIS A 295 -31.87 0.22 15.05
N ARG A 296 -32.13 -0.50 16.15
CA ARG A 296 -31.33 -0.47 17.37
C ARG A 296 -30.45 -1.71 17.54
N THR A 297 -30.42 -2.62 16.58
CA THR A 297 -29.56 -3.81 16.65
C THR A 297 -28.25 -3.54 15.92
N LEU A 298 -27.13 -3.71 16.61
CA LEU A 298 -25.79 -3.70 16.04
C LEU A 298 -25.33 -5.14 15.85
N LYS A 299 -24.88 -5.51 14.66
CA LYS A 299 -24.40 -6.87 14.33
C LYS A 299 -23.05 -6.82 13.65
N LEU A 300 -22.31 -7.93 13.65
CA LEU A 300 -21.13 -8.07 12.80
C LEU A 300 -21.50 -8.02 11.32
N SER A 301 -20.72 -7.24 10.56
CA SER A 301 -20.73 -7.29 9.11
C SER A 301 -19.97 -8.51 8.59
N ALA A 302 -19.97 -8.73 7.27
CA ALA A 302 -19.08 -9.72 6.67
C ALA A 302 -17.59 -9.40 6.94
N ALA A 303 -17.22 -8.12 6.91
CA ALA A 303 -15.87 -7.67 7.25
C ALA A 303 -15.55 -7.94 8.73
N GLY A 304 -16.47 -7.64 9.66
CA GLY A 304 -16.28 -7.95 11.07
C GLY A 304 -16.10 -9.44 11.36
N ARG A 305 -16.82 -10.31 10.64
CA ARG A 305 -16.61 -11.77 10.73
C ARG A 305 -15.26 -12.21 10.17
N ALA A 306 -14.81 -11.61 9.06
CA ALA A 306 -13.48 -11.88 8.51
C ALA A 306 -12.38 -11.50 9.50
N GLN A 307 -12.53 -10.37 10.20
CA GLN A 307 -11.62 -9.96 11.28
C GLN A 307 -11.53 -11.02 12.38
N LEU A 308 -12.65 -11.61 12.82
CA LEU A 308 -12.59 -12.68 13.85
C LEU A 308 -11.85 -13.94 13.36
N ALA A 309 -11.98 -14.28 12.09
CA ALA A 309 -11.31 -15.44 11.50
C ALA A 309 -9.82 -15.21 11.21
N ASP A 310 -9.41 -13.96 10.96
CA ASP A 310 -8.07 -13.60 10.52
C ASP A 310 -7.43 -12.55 11.45
N HIS A 311 -6.47 -13.01 12.26
CA HIS A 311 -5.74 -12.13 13.19
C HIS A 311 -4.79 -11.16 12.48
N GLN A 312 -4.26 -11.51 11.31
CA GLN A 312 -3.38 -10.63 10.54
C GLN A 312 -4.17 -9.46 9.98
N LEU A 313 -5.39 -9.72 9.49
CA LEU A 313 -6.30 -8.67 9.03
C LEU A 313 -6.65 -7.71 10.17
N ARG A 314 -6.86 -8.22 11.39
CA ARG A 314 -7.15 -7.39 12.57
C ARG A 314 -5.99 -6.51 12.96
N GLN A 315 -4.80 -7.09 13.06
CA GLN A 315 -3.59 -6.35 13.37
C GLN A 315 -3.32 -5.26 12.34
N HIS A 316 -3.46 -5.59 11.05
CA HIS A 316 -3.31 -4.61 9.97
C HIS A 316 -4.30 -3.45 10.13
N THR A 317 -5.58 -3.76 10.41
CA THR A 317 -6.62 -2.74 10.63
C THR A 317 -6.33 -1.87 11.85
N ALA A 318 -5.91 -2.48 12.96
CA ALA A 318 -5.56 -1.79 14.20
C ALA A 318 -4.30 -0.92 14.03
N ALA A 319 -3.30 -1.40 13.30
CA ALA A 319 -2.09 -0.65 12.98
C ALA A 319 -2.41 0.58 12.12
N LEU A 320 -3.24 0.43 11.06
CA LEU A 320 -3.69 1.57 10.26
C LEU A 320 -4.50 2.58 11.07
N ALA A 321 -5.37 2.12 11.99
CA ALA A 321 -6.11 3.00 12.86
C ALA A 321 -5.17 3.80 13.79
N TRP A 322 -4.13 3.16 14.31
CA TRP A 322 -3.17 3.79 15.21
C TRP A 322 -2.25 4.79 14.50
N LEU A 323 -1.84 4.49 13.27
CA LEU A 323 -1.08 5.38 12.40
C LEU A 323 -1.88 6.61 11.96
N GLY A 324 -3.21 6.50 11.91
CA GLY A 324 -4.08 7.55 11.40
C GLY A 324 -4.14 7.59 9.87
N THR A 325 -4.79 8.64 9.38
CA THR A 325 -5.28 8.73 8.00
C THR A 325 -4.55 9.77 7.16
N THR A 326 -4.13 10.88 7.77
CA THR A 326 -3.41 11.95 7.08
C THR A 326 -1.90 11.73 7.11
N ALA A 327 -1.16 12.40 6.22
CA ALA A 327 0.31 12.33 6.23
C ALA A 327 0.91 12.84 7.55
N ALA A 328 0.35 13.93 8.11
CA ALA A 328 0.78 14.49 9.39
C ALA A 328 0.49 13.54 10.56
N GLU A 329 -0.67 12.88 10.58
CA GLU A 329 -0.99 11.86 11.60
C GLU A 329 0.00 10.70 11.54
N ARG A 330 0.31 10.21 10.34
CA ARG A 330 1.28 9.12 10.14
C ARG A 330 2.69 9.52 10.57
N GLN A 331 3.13 10.75 10.29
CA GLN A 331 4.44 11.23 10.75
C GLN A 331 4.50 11.34 12.27
N VAL A 332 3.43 11.83 12.91
CA VAL A 332 3.35 11.88 14.38
C VAL A 332 3.39 10.48 14.97
N ALA A 333 2.60 9.55 14.43
CA ALA A 333 2.60 8.17 14.90
C ALA A 333 3.96 7.50 14.71
N GLU A 334 4.61 7.66 13.55
CA GLU A 334 5.97 7.16 13.29
C GLU A 334 6.95 7.66 14.36
N SER A 335 7.05 8.98 14.53
CA SER A 335 7.99 9.60 15.45
C SER A 335 7.69 9.20 16.90
N ALA A 336 6.42 9.16 17.29
CA ALA A 336 6.03 8.77 18.64
C ALA A 336 6.31 7.29 18.93
N LEU A 337 6.03 6.39 17.99
CA LEU A 337 6.34 4.97 18.11
C LEU A 337 7.84 4.75 18.25
N CYS A 338 8.66 5.45 17.47
CA CYS A 338 10.11 5.35 17.54
C CYS A 338 10.65 5.90 18.87
N ALA A 339 10.14 7.03 19.34
CA ALA A 339 10.53 7.60 20.63
C ALA A 339 10.18 6.66 21.81
N LEU A 340 8.97 6.08 21.81
CA LEU A 340 8.52 5.14 22.84
C LEU A 340 9.14 3.74 22.71
N TRP A 341 9.65 3.39 21.53
CA TRP A 341 10.39 2.15 21.32
C TRP A 341 11.71 2.15 22.10
N ALA A 342 12.41 3.29 22.07
CA ALA A 342 13.67 3.47 22.77
C ALA A 342 13.47 3.42 24.29
N GLU A 343 12.53 4.20 24.82
CA GLU A 343 12.29 4.28 26.26
C GLU A 343 10.92 4.87 26.60
N PRO A 344 10.40 4.63 27.82
CA PRO A 344 9.24 5.34 28.32
C PRO A 344 9.46 6.85 28.42
N ARG A 345 8.47 7.66 28.06
CA ARG A 345 8.57 9.13 28.04
C ARG A 345 7.34 9.83 28.62
N PRO A 346 7.49 10.91 29.42
CA PRO A 346 6.39 11.82 29.73
C PRO A 346 5.77 12.44 28.48
N ARG A 347 4.55 12.95 28.61
CA ARG A 347 3.81 13.56 27.48
C ARG A 347 4.53 14.74 26.85
N GLU A 348 5.08 15.62 27.67
CA GLU A 348 5.79 16.81 27.21
C GLU A 348 7.08 16.42 26.47
N GLU A 349 7.86 15.50 27.02
CA GLU A 349 9.08 15.00 26.35
C GLU A 349 8.77 14.26 25.04
N LEU A 350 7.64 13.54 24.96
CA LEU A 350 7.19 12.93 23.72
C LEU A 350 6.81 14.00 22.68
N ARG A 351 6.11 15.07 23.08
CA ARG A 351 5.83 16.21 22.21
C ARG A 351 7.12 16.84 21.71
N ASP A 352 8.07 17.10 22.60
CA ASP A 352 9.33 17.76 22.27
C ASP A 352 10.20 16.92 21.33
N ALA A 353 10.12 15.59 21.43
CA ALA A 353 10.77 14.68 20.48
C ALA A 353 10.11 14.69 19.09
N VAL A 354 8.78 14.82 19.03
CA VAL A 354 8.00 14.71 17.79
C VAL A 354 7.88 16.04 17.05
N HIS A 355 7.78 17.15 17.78
CA HIS A 355 7.51 18.48 17.21
C HIS A 355 8.53 18.93 16.15
N PRO A 356 9.86 18.81 16.36
CA PRO A 356 10.84 19.21 15.36
C PRO A 356 10.68 18.47 14.02
N VAL A 357 10.32 17.19 14.07
CA VAL A 357 10.06 16.39 12.87
C VAL A 357 8.83 16.91 12.12
N LEU A 358 7.75 17.19 12.85
CA LEU A 358 6.52 17.67 12.23
C LEU A 358 6.69 19.08 11.65
N ALA A 359 7.34 19.98 12.39
CA ALA A 359 7.61 21.35 11.95
C ALA A 359 8.52 21.43 10.73
N ALA A 360 9.45 20.49 10.56
CA ALA A 360 10.33 20.42 9.39
C ALA A 360 9.62 19.85 8.14
N GLY A 361 8.61 19.00 8.31
CA GLY A 361 7.96 18.28 7.21
C GLY A 361 6.62 18.86 6.74
N PHE A 362 5.97 19.69 7.57
CA PHE A 362 4.59 20.12 7.34
C PHE A 362 4.40 21.60 7.63
N SER A 363 3.42 22.19 6.94
CA SER A 363 2.92 23.54 7.16
C SER A 363 1.39 23.55 6.99
N HIS A 364 0.75 24.58 7.53
CA HIS A 364 -0.67 24.85 7.29
C HIS A 364 -0.90 25.25 5.81
N GLY A 365 -2.16 25.21 5.37
CA GLY A 365 -2.51 25.52 3.98
C GLY A 365 -2.20 26.95 3.54
N ASP A 366 -1.98 27.86 4.49
CA ASP A 366 -1.53 29.24 4.25
C ASP A 366 0.00 29.39 4.28
N GLY A 367 0.74 28.29 4.44
CA GLY A 367 2.20 28.25 4.52
C GLY A 367 2.79 28.52 5.90
N THR A 368 1.96 28.77 6.92
CA THR A 368 2.46 28.94 8.29
C THR A 368 3.01 27.63 8.86
N ALA A 369 4.07 27.72 9.67
CA ALA A 369 4.70 26.55 10.27
C ALA A 369 3.78 25.87 11.29
N MET A 370 3.93 24.56 11.44
CA MET A 370 3.23 23.81 12.49
C MET A 370 3.66 24.29 13.88
N GLU A 371 2.71 24.49 14.79
CA GLU A 371 3.00 24.87 16.18
C GLU A 371 3.05 23.65 17.11
N GLU A 372 3.60 23.81 18.31
CA GLU A 372 3.59 22.77 19.36
C GLU A 372 2.17 22.29 19.67
N LYS A 373 1.21 23.22 19.73
CA LYS A 373 -0.20 22.93 19.99
C LYS A 373 -0.85 22.04 18.92
N ASP A 374 -0.41 22.17 17.67
CA ASP A 374 -0.87 21.26 16.62
C ASP A 374 -0.32 19.85 16.82
N THR A 375 0.94 19.76 17.25
CA THR A 375 1.60 18.49 17.58
C THR A 375 0.89 17.80 18.73
N GLU A 376 0.54 18.55 19.79
CA GLU A 376 -0.24 18.05 20.93
C GLU A 376 -1.60 17.49 20.49
N ARG A 377 -2.32 18.20 19.60
CA ARG A 377 -3.60 17.73 19.06
C ARG A 377 -3.47 16.41 18.29
N LEU A 378 -2.42 16.26 17.48
CA LEU A 378 -2.18 15.04 16.72
C LEU A 378 -1.73 13.89 17.63
N LEU A 379 -0.87 14.17 18.61
CA LEU A 379 -0.44 13.21 19.63
C LEU A 379 -1.62 12.72 20.47
N TRP A 380 -2.59 13.60 20.78
CA TRP A 380 -3.81 13.22 21.48
C TRP A 380 -4.55 12.09 20.73
N ARG A 381 -4.68 12.18 19.40
CA ARG A 381 -5.31 11.11 18.60
C ARG A 381 -4.50 9.81 18.65
N PHE A 382 -3.19 9.88 18.41
CA PHE A 382 -2.28 8.73 18.49
C PHE A 382 -2.39 8.02 19.85
N TRP A 383 -2.41 8.80 20.91
CA TRP A 383 -2.51 8.36 22.29
C TRP A 383 -3.81 7.59 22.57
N HIS A 384 -4.97 8.16 22.23
CA HIS A 384 -6.26 7.52 22.54
C HIS A 384 -6.44 6.22 21.79
N THR A 385 -6.10 6.19 20.50
CA THR A 385 -6.14 4.94 19.73
C THR A 385 -5.22 3.88 20.32
N GLY A 386 -4.00 4.26 20.73
CA GLY A 386 -3.06 3.35 21.39
C GLY A 386 -3.62 2.76 22.69
N ARG A 387 -4.34 3.56 23.49
CA ARG A 387 -4.96 3.10 24.74
C ARG A 387 -6.17 2.23 24.53
N GLU A 388 -7.03 2.59 23.58
CA GLU A 388 -8.21 1.81 23.18
C GLU A 388 -7.82 0.39 22.77
N LEU A 389 -6.69 0.26 22.07
CA LEU A 389 -6.14 -1.01 21.60
C LEU A 389 -5.26 -1.71 22.65
N GLY A 390 -5.00 -1.08 23.81
CA GLY A 390 -4.16 -1.63 24.88
C GLY A 390 -2.66 -1.66 24.55
N TYR A 391 -2.20 -0.81 23.63
CA TYR A 391 -0.81 -0.72 23.19
C TYR A 391 0.07 0.16 24.07
N LEU A 392 -0.53 1.03 24.90
CA LEU A 392 0.18 1.94 25.78
C LEU A 392 -0.07 1.58 27.24
N ASP A 393 0.99 1.53 28.04
CA ASP A 393 0.98 1.34 29.49
C ASP A 393 1.18 2.71 30.17
N GLU A 394 0.21 3.09 31.02
CA GLU A 394 0.19 4.32 31.83
C GLU A 394 0.00 3.94 33.30
N ARG A 395 0.97 3.24 33.86
CA ARG A 395 0.82 2.58 35.17
C ARG A 395 0.65 3.58 36.33
N GLU A 396 0.95 4.85 36.12
CA GLU A 396 0.72 5.92 37.09
C GLU A 396 -0.19 7.01 36.52
N ARG A 397 -1.17 7.45 37.30
CA ARG A 397 -2.18 8.44 36.88
C ARG A 397 -1.71 9.89 37.01
N SER A 398 -0.40 10.10 37.20
CA SER A 398 0.14 11.46 37.19
C SER A 398 0.12 11.97 35.75
N ILE A 399 -0.14 13.26 35.57
CA ILE A 399 0.06 13.91 34.27
C ILE A 399 1.53 13.78 33.79
N ASP A 400 2.44 13.62 34.75
CA ASP A 400 3.88 13.45 34.56
C ASP A 400 4.31 11.98 34.40
N ALA A 401 3.37 11.03 34.48
CA ALA A 401 3.72 9.63 34.40
C ALA A 401 4.24 9.28 33.00
N PRO A 402 5.35 8.52 32.90
CA PRO A 402 5.89 8.13 31.62
C PRO A 402 4.95 7.14 30.92
N ILE A 403 4.82 7.34 29.63
CA ILE A 403 4.10 6.48 28.69
C ILE A 403 5.08 5.43 28.23
N SER A 404 4.64 4.18 28.16
CA SER A 404 5.45 3.10 27.59
C SER A 404 4.64 2.26 26.63
N LEU A 405 5.31 1.60 25.69
CA LEU A 405 4.69 0.51 24.93
C LEU A 405 4.41 -0.66 25.88
N SER A 406 3.16 -1.13 25.89
CA SER A 406 2.77 -2.32 26.65
C SER A 406 3.42 -3.59 26.04
N ALA A 407 3.25 -4.73 26.70
CA ALA A 407 3.74 -6.01 26.18
C ALA A 407 3.15 -6.38 24.80
N THR A 408 1.89 -6.02 24.55
CA THR A 408 1.23 -6.14 23.23
C THR A 408 1.52 -4.94 22.34
N GLY A 409 1.79 -3.77 22.93
CA GLY A 409 2.14 -2.54 22.24
C GLY A 409 3.45 -2.60 21.48
N ARG A 410 4.47 -3.27 22.01
CA ARG A 410 5.75 -3.47 21.30
C ARG A 410 5.59 -4.19 19.96
N PRO A 411 5.04 -5.42 19.90
CA PRO A 411 4.82 -6.07 18.60
C PRO A 411 3.86 -5.28 17.70
N ALA A 412 2.87 -4.56 18.24
CA ALA A 412 1.99 -3.70 17.47
C ALA A 412 2.73 -2.49 16.85
N ALA A 413 3.65 -1.88 17.59
CA ALA A 413 4.48 -0.78 17.13
C ALA A 413 5.36 -1.21 15.96
N LEU A 414 6.01 -2.38 16.06
CA LEU A 414 6.78 -2.94 14.94
C LEU A 414 5.91 -3.23 13.73
N ALA A 415 4.70 -3.78 13.93
CA ALA A 415 3.78 -4.02 12.83
C ALA A 415 3.38 -2.70 12.12
N ALA A 416 3.04 -1.66 12.88
CA ALA A 416 2.71 -0.35 12.35
C ALA A 416 3.90 0.30 11.61
N LEU A 417 5.09 0.26 12.19
CA LEU A 417 6.31 0.79 11.57
C LEU A 417 6.69 0.02 10.30
N ARG A 418 6.51 -1.31 10.26
CA ARG A 418 6.69 -2.09 9.04
C ARG A 418 5.71 -1.69 7.94
N LEU A 419 4.46 -1.37 8.27
CA LEU A 419 3.50 -0.89 7.26
C LEU A 419 3.95 0.44 6.62
N LEU A 420 4.58 1.33 7.40
CA LEU A 420 5.16 2.57 6.87
C LEU A 420 6.42 2.28 6.05
N ALA A 421 7.32 1.46 6.58
CA ALA A 421 8.64 1.23 6.02
C ALA A 421 8.64 0.33 4.77
N GLU A 422 7.68 -0.59 4.66
CA GLU A 422 7.58 -1.57 3.58
C GLU A 422 6.37 -1.30 2.66
N GLY A 423 5.57 -0.29 2.97
CA GLY A 423 4.40 0.10 2.19
C GLY A 423 4.75 0.67 0.80
N PRO A 424 3.78 0.73 -0.12
CA PRO A 424 3.98 1.37 -1.42
C PRO A 424 4.31 2.85 -1.24
N ARG A 425 5.19 3.36 -2.09
CA ARG A 425 5.51 4.79 -2.15
C ARG A 425 4.69 5.46 -3.25
N ASP A 426 3.95 6.48 -2.86
CA ASP A 426 3.15 7.31 -3.76
C ASP A 426 3.79 8.69 -3.93
N HIS A 427 3.38 9.42 -4.97
CA HIS A 427 3.69 10.84 -5.05
C HIS A 427 2.96 11.56 -3.90
N ILE A 428 3.71 12.21 -3.01
CA ILE A 428 3.19 13.01 -1.90
C ILE A 428 2.62 14.33 -2.44
#